data_AF-A0A0F9HE21-F1
#
_entry.id   AF-A0A0F9HE21-F1
#
_cell.length_a   1.000
_cell.length_b   1.000
_cell.length_c   1.000
_cell.angle_alpha   90.00
_cell.angle_beta   90.00
_cell.angle_gamma   90.00
#
_symmetry.space_group_name_H-M   'P 1'
#
loop_
_entity.id
_entity.type
_entity.pdbx_description
1 polymer ?
#
loop_
_entity_poly.entity_id
_entity_poly.type
_entity_poly.pdbx_seq_one_letter_code
_entity_poly.pdbx_strand_id
1 'polypeptide(L)'
;MSKHTPGPWKIDKDTFVYCLNKEGHNTFGCSVQKGCQCGCGKASTRELKANTRLIASAPELLEACQYLEKVLLIIEKYQALPSPTILRNNIECLQQAIAKAEGKP
;
A
#
# COMPACT_ATOMS: atom_id res chain seq x y z
N MET A 1 -20.50 -2.77 7.14
CA MET A 1 -19.60 -1.63 7.44
C MET A 1 -18.30 -1.84 6.70
N SER A 2 -17.80 -0.85 5.96
CA SER A 2 -16.45 -0.94 5.38
C SER A 2 -15.41 -0.71 6.46
N LYS A 3 -14.35 -1.53 6.50
CA LYS A 3 -13.23 -1.36 7.45
C LYS A 3 -12.19 -0.35 6.93
N HIS A 4 -12.07 -0.24 5.61
CA HIS A 4 -11.19 0.69 4.89
C HIS A 4 -11.76 0.91 3.48
N THR A 5 -11.29 1.97 2.80
CA THR A 5 -11.65 2.21 1.39
C THR A 5 -10.92 1.20 0.49
N PRO A 6 -11.63 0.42 -0.35
CA PRO A 6 -10.98 -0.50 -1.29
C PRO A 6 -10.02 0.23 -2.24
N GLY A 7 -8.99 -0.48 -2.68
CA GLY A 7 -8.08 -0.02 -3.73
C GLY A 7 -8.69 -0.14 -5.14
N PRO A 8 -7.94 0.25 -6.18
CA PRO A 8 -6.60 0.82 -6.12
C PRO A 8 -6.61 2.31 -5.77
N TRP A 9 -5.66 2.74 -4.95
CA TRP A 9 -5.43 4.16 -4.69
C TRP A 9 -4.41 4.72 -5.67
N LYS A 10 -4.68 5.94 -6.12
CA LYS A 10 -3.91 6.67 -7.13
C LYS A 10 -3.24 7.88 -6.51
N ILE A 11 -2.15 8.31 -7.13
CA ILE A 11 -1.41 9.52 -6.75
C ILE A 11 -1.73 10.62 -7.76
N ASP A 12 -2.01 11.83 -7.27
CA ASP A 12 -2.02 13.06 -8.05
C ASP A 12 -0.94 14.01 -7.51
N LYS A 13 -0.22 14.67 -8.43
CA LYS A 13 0.77 15.73 -8.15
C LYS A 13 1.72 15.42 -6.98
N ASP A 14 2.14 14.16 -6.84
CA ASP A 14 3.12 13.69 -5.86
C ASP A 14 2.75 13.80 -4.36
N THR A 15 1.68 14.52 -4.00
CA THR A 15 1.30 14.80 -2.61
C THR A 15 -0.17 14.59 -2.32
N PHE A 16 -0.92 14.00 -3.26
CA PHE A 16 -2.33 13.71 -3.11
C PHE A 16 -2.61 12.24 -3.43
N VAL A 17 -3.37 11.56 -2.58
CA VAL A 17 -3.82 10.18 -2.77
C VAL A 17 -5.34 10.15 -2.86
N TYR A 18 -5.88 9.40 -3.81
CA TYR A 18 -7.32 9.30 -4.03
C TYR A 18 -7.73 7.91 -4.55
N CYS A 19 -9.02 7.62 -4.56
CA CYS A 19 -9.58 6.45 -5.23
C CYS A 19 -10.82 6.85 -6.01
N LEU A 20 -11.05 6.19 -7.14
CA LEU A 20 -12.22 6.41 -7.98
C LEU A 20 -13.26 5.32 -7.75
N ASN A 21 -14.55 5.65 -7.83
CA ASN A 21 -15.62 4.67 -7.97
C ASN A 21 -15.73 4.21 -9.44
N LYS A 22 -16.72 3.36 -9.72
CA LYS A 22 -16.94 2.80 -11.07
C LYS A 22 -17.34 3.88 -12.08
N GLU A 23 -17.92 4.96 -11.60
CA GLU A 23 -18.37 6.11 -12.38
C GLU A 23 -17.25 7.14 -12.61
N GLY A 24 -16.04 6.91 -12.05
CA GLY A 24 -14.90 7.82 -12.21
C GLY A 24 -14.88 9.01 -11.25
N HIS A 25 -15.73 9.02 -10.22
CA HIS A 25 -15.73 10.04 -9.16
C HIS A 25 -14.85 9.64 -7.99
N ASN A 26 -14.25 10.63 -7.32
CA ASN A 26 -13.48 10.39 -6.10
C ASN A 26 -14.35 9.81 -4.99
N THR A 27 -13.94 8.65 -4.46
CA THR A 27 -14.50 8.06 -3.24
C THR A 27 -13.86 8.65 -2.00
N PHE A 28 -12.60 9.06 -2.09
CA PHE A 28 -11.89 9.84 -1.08
C PHE A 28 -10.72 10.62 -1.69
N GLY A 29 -10.18 11.56 -0.91
CA GLY A 29 -8.93 12.24 -1.18
C GLY A 29 -8.14 12.50 0.11
N CYS A 30 -6.82 12.42 0.03
CA CYS A 30 -5.89 12.63 1.14
C CYS A 30 -4.69 13.46 0.66
N SER A 31 -4.40 14.58 1.34
CA SER A 31 -3.24 15.42 1.03
C SER A 31 -2.11 15.19 2.04
N VAL A 32 -0.90 14.95 1.56
CA VAL A 32 0.32 14.78 2.36
C VAL A 32 1.01 16.14 2.50
N GLN A 33 1.01 16.69 3.71
CA GLN A 33 1.47 18.05 3.99
C GLN A 33 2.87 18.09 4.63
N LYS A 34 3.60 19.20 4.42
CA LYS A 34 4.99 19.41 4.90
C LYS A 34 5.13 19.58 6.42
N GLY A 35 4.04 19.76 7.18
CA GLY A 35 4.09 20.08 8.62
C GLY A 35 4.17 21.58 8.95
N CYS A 36 4.63 21.93 10.16
CA CYS A 36 4.58 23.29 10.76
C CYS A 36 5.02 24.40 9.80
N GLN A 37 4.32 25.54 9.80
CA GLN A 37 4.69 26.72 9.01
C GLN A 37 6.04 27.34 9.43
N CYS A 38 6.42 27.16 10.70
CA CYS A 38 7.58 27.73 11.39
C CYS A 38 8.98 27.30 10.88
N GLY A 39 9.06 26.42 9.87
CA GLY A 39 10.30 26.14 9.12
C GLY A 39 11.21 25.10 9.77
N CYS A 40 11.24 25.00 11.10
CA CYS A 40 11.90 23.92 11.83
C CYS A 40 11.10 22.61 11.72
N GLY A 41 11.74 21.52 11.26
CA GLY A 41 11.16 20.17 11.24
C GLY A 41 10.20 19.84 10.08
N LYS A 42 10.25 20.58 8.96
CA LYS A 42 9.43 20.26 7.77
C LYS A 42 9.95 19.03 7.04
N ALA A 43 9.03 18.16 6.61
CA ALA A 43 9.36 17.11 5.66
C ALA A 43 9.78 17.73 4.32
N SER A 44 10.87 17.23 3.76
CA SER A 44 11.33 17.56 2.41
C SER A 44 10.31 17.09 1.36
N THR A 45 10.34 17.70 0.18
CA THR A 45 9.52 17.24 -0.95
C THR A 45 9.77 15.76 -1.29
N ARG A 46 11.00 15.26 -1.08
CA ARG A 46 11.35 13.85 -1.29
C ARG A 46 10.65 12.94 -0.28
N GLU A 47 10.62 13.32 0.99
CA GLU A 47 9.92 12.59 2.04
C GLU A 47 8.41 12.60 1.79
N LEU A 48 7.83 13.73 1.39
CA LEU A 48 6.42 13.77 1.01
C LEU A 48 6.10 12.80 -0.12
N LYS A 49 6.89 12.81 -1.20
CA LYS A 49 6.74 11.88 -2.32
C LYS A 49 6.80 10.42 -1.87
N ALA A 50 7.74 10.09 -0.99
CA ALA A 50 7.88 8.75 -0.44
C ALA A 50 6.65 8.35 0.40
N ASN A 51 6.19 9.24 1.28
CA ASN A 51 5.00 9.01 2.11
C ASN A 51 3.74 8.86 1.26
N THR A 52 3.58 9.67 0.20
CA THR A 52 2.46 9.56 -0.74
C THR A 52 2.43 8.20 -1.42
N ARG A 53 3.58 7.68 -1.87
CA ARG A 53 3.69 6.34 -2.45
C ARG A 53 3.36 5.24 -1.45
N LEU A 54 3.88 5.35 -0.23
CA LEU A 54 3.58 4.42 0.85
C LEU A 54 2.07 4.38 1.15
N ILE A 55 1.44 5.54 1.31
CA ILE A 55 -0.01 5.64 1.56
C ILE A 55 -0.80 5.05 0.39
N ALA A 56 -0.47 5.42 -0.85
CA ALA A 56 -1.15 4.91 -2.04
C ALA A 56 -1.00 3.39 -2.25
N SER A 57 -0.01 2.77 -1.60
CA SER A 57 0.24 1.32 -1.64
C SER A 57 -0.42 0.56 -0.48
N ALA A 58 -1.09 1.27 0.43
CA ALA A 58 -1.68 0.65 1.62
C ALA A 58 -2.70 -0.48 1.31
N PRO A 59 -3.58 -0.37 0.29
CA PRO A 59 -4.47 -1.47 -0.06
C PRO A 59 -3.71 -2.74 -0.47
N GLU A 60 -2.73 -2.61 -1.37
CA GLU A 60 -1.95 -3.74 -1.86
C GLU A 60 -1.04 -4.34 -0.78
N LEU A 61 -0.46 -3.51 0.09
CA LEU A 61 0.31 -3.96 1.24
C LEU A 61 -0.55 -4.75 2.24
N LEU A 62 -1.77 -4.25 2.54
CA LEU A 62 -2.69 -4.95 3.43
C LEU A 62 -3.11 -6.31 2.86
N GLU A 63 -3.43 -6.35 1.57
CA GLU A 63 -3.75 -7.59 0.87
C GLU A 63 -2.58 -8.58 0.93
N ALA A 64 -1.36 -8.13 0.62
CA ALA A 64 -0.16 -8.96 0.70
C ALA A 64 0.11 -9.49 2.12
N CYS A 65 -0.07 -8.66 3.16
CA CYS A 65 0.05 -9.10 4.55
C CYS A 65 -0.98 -10.16 4.93
N GLN A 66 -2.24 -10.00 4.52
CA GLN A 66 -3.31 -10.98 4.78
C GLN A 66 -3.06 -12.31 4.06
N TYR A 67 -2.50 -12.25 2.85
CA TYR A 67 -2.09 -13.43 2.11
C TYR A 67 -0.93 -14.16 2.80
N LEU A 68 0.09 -13.43 3.23
CA LEU A 68 1.21 -13.98 3.98
C LEU A 68 0.78 -14.61 5.31
N GLU A 69 -0.10 -13.94 6.06
CA GLU A 69 -0.68 -14.47 7.30
C GLU A 69 -1.34 -15.83 7.07
N LYS A 70 -2.16 -15.97 6.03
CA LYS A 70 -2.81 -17.25 5.68
C LYS A 70 -1.78 -18.34 5.36
N VAL A 71 -0.73 -18.01 4.63
CA VAL A 71 0.37 -18.95 4.32
C VAL A 71 1.06 -19.42 5.59
N LEU A 72 1.39 -18.49 6.50
CA LEU A 72 2.05 -18.81 7.77
C LEU A 72 1.16 -19.70 8.65
N LEU A 73 -0.15 -19.42 8.72
CA LEU A 73 -1.10 -20.25 9.47
C LEU A 73 -1.23 -21.67 8.90
N ILE A 74 -1.12 -21.84 7.58
CA ILE A 74 -1.10 -23.19 6.95
C ILE A 74 0.16 -23.94 7.37
N ILE A 75 1.32 -23.28 7.31
CA ILE A 75 2.60 -23.88 7.71
C ILE A 75 2.56 -24.29 9.18
N GLU A 76 2.08 -23.40 10.06
CA GLU A 76 1.95 -23.68 11.50
C GLU A 76 0.99 -24.85 11.76
N LYS A 77 -0.20 -24.83 11.16
CA LYS A 77 -1.23 -25.84 11.41
C LYS A 77 -0.88 -27.23 10.89
N TYR A 78 -0.29 -27.31 9.69
CA TYR A 78 -0.04 -28.59 9.02
C TYR A 78 1.42 -29.03 9.05
N GLN A 79 2.33 -28.18 9.57
CA GLN A 79 3.77 -28.43 9.59
C GLN A 79 4.31 -28.76 8.19
N ALA A 80 3.70 -28.17 7.16
CA ALA A 80 3.95 -28.46 5.77
C ALA A 80 3.96 -27.18 4.95
N LEU A 81 4.88 -27.09 4.00
CA LEU A 81 4.94 -25.96 3.08
C LEU A 81 3.79 -26.05 2.06
N PRO A 82 3.12 -24.93 1.75
CA PRO A 82 2.21 -24.85 0.61
C PRO A 82 2.94 -25.18 -0.69
N SER A 83 2.17 -25.43 -1.76
CA SER A 83 2.77 -25.68 -3.07
C SER A 83 3.73 -24.55 -3.46
N PRO A 84 4.84 -24.85 -4.18
CA PRO A 84 5.79 -23.84 -4.63
C PRO A 84 5.15 -22.70 -5.43
N THR A 85 4.08 -23.00 -6.17
CA THR A 85 3.29 -22.01 -6.93
C THR A 85 2.59 -21.02 -6.00
N ILE A 86 1.95 -21.49 -4.93
CA ILE A 86 1.32 -20.62 -3.93
C ILE A 86 2.39 -19.72 -3.31
N LEU A 87 3.50 -20.29 -2.86
CA LEU A 87 4.59 -19.52 -2.25
C LEU A 87 5.14 -18.44 -3.18
N ARG A 88 5.42 -18.79 -4.45
CA ARG A 88 5.91 -17.84 -5.45
C ARG A 88 4.94 -16.69 -5.67
N ASN A 89 3.66 -16.98 -5.89
CA ASN A 89 2.65 -15.94 -6.13
C ASN A 89 2.53 -14.99 -4.92
N ASN A 90 2.60 -15.50 -3.69
CA ASN A 90 2.56 -14.68 -2.48
C ASN A 90 3.79 -13.76 -2.38
N ILE A 91 4.97 -14.29 -2.69
CA ILE A 91 6.22 -13.51 -2.71
C ILE A 91 6.15 -12.41 -3.77
N GLU A 92 5.69 -12.74 -4.97
CA GLU A 92 5.55 -11.78 -6.07
C GLU A 92 4.57 -10.65 -5.72
N CYS A 93 3.39 -10.95 -5.17
CA CYS A 93 2.44 -9.94 -4.72
C CYS A 93 3.03 -9.02 -3.63
N LEU A 94 3.73 -9.61 -2.65
CA LEU A 94 4.40 -8.84 -1.59
C LEU A 94 5.49 -7.93 -2.17
N GLN A 95 6.31 -8.45 -3.07
CA GLN A 95 7.38 -7.69 -3.72
C GLN A 95 6.82 -6.54 -4.56
N GLN A 96 5.73 -6.74 -5.30
CA GLN A 96 5.07 -5.70 -6.07
C GLN A 96 4.49 -4.60 -5.17
N ALA A 97 3.82 -4.97 -4.07
CA ALA A 97 3.29 -4.01 -3.11
C ALA A 97 4.41 -3.17 -2.45
N ILE A 98 5.53 -3.82 -2.08
CA ILE A 98 6.72 -3.14 -1.55
C ILE A 98 7.36 -2.25 -2.60
N ALA A 99 7.51 -2.72 -3.84
CA ALA A 99 8.08 -1.94 -4.93
C ALA A 99 7.26 -0.66 -5.18
N LYS A 100 5.93 -0.78 -5.22
CA LYS A 100 5.01 0.38 -5.31
C LYS A 100 5.22 1.36 -4.15
N ALA A 101 5.31 0.86 -2.92
CA ALA A 101 5.49 1.68 -1.73
C ALA A 101 6.83 2.43 -1.71
N GLU A 102 7.91 1.77 -2.15
CA GLU A 102 9.24 2.37 -2.23
C GLU A 102 9.41 3.27 -3.47
N GLY A 103 8.56 3.10 -4.49
CA GLY A 103 8.67 3.77 -5.79
C GLY A 103 9.71 3.14 -6.71
N LYS A 104 9.89 1.83 -6.61
CA LYS A 104 10.70 1.03 -7.53
C LYS A 104 9.86 0.66 -8.77
N PRO A 105 10.49 0.53 -9.96
CA PRO A 105 9.81 0.08 -11.18
C PRO A 105 9.28 -1.34 -11.06
#